data_AF-A0A4U7D9Z3-F1
#
_entry.id   AF-A0A4U7D9Z3-F1
#
_cell.length_a   1.000
_cell.length_b   1.000
_cell.length_c   1.000
_cell.angle_alpha   90.00
_cell.angle_beta   90.00
_cell.angle_gamma   90.00
#
_symmetry.space_group_name_H-M   'P 1'
#
loop_
_entity.id
_entity.type
_entity.pdbx_description
1 polymer ?
#
loop_
_entity_poly.entity_id
_entity_poly.type
_entity_poly.pdbx_seq_one_letter_code
_entity_poly.pdbx_strand_id
1 'polypeptide(L)'
;MGKHERGWVEATEKLTARLANGAEPDADLGDRGRLDLAESLAERLRSDFPRLTAVRHAGNSYDSLGDLIVETPGGETFVEAKFVASGGTRANLGQDTLTQFELFEGATAWSDFREEIGFPEDREALLREFDDYPDDVRDWSYKSAVYDRAKHLKNVLDVSRGQHTGSRADEVLADPDATEPQREAARIINAILDLDREEKLAYFDHLRDAEQNPRNVETFAHLIVCGYHTADALEAHFDDDLDEIKRLIETNSYRLYEVNRNSGTVTVENPSELLAGFEWADTRVEIPEDGTSVSVVTGPPDDRRRVLNIAYNWKNKFQGIQTPSMNVFVPEA
;
A
#
# COMPACT_ATOMS: atom_id res chain seq x y z
N MET A 1 -0.04 -8.63 -1.19
CA MET A 1 -0.08 -10.00 -1.75
C MET A 1 -0.36 -9.95 -3.25
N GLY A 2 0.32 -10.77 -4.04
CA GLY A 2 0.07 -10.90 -5.49
C GLY A 2 -1.14 -11.79 -5.80
N LYS A 3 -1.68 -11.70 -7.01
CA LYS A 3 -2.82 -12.52 -7.49
C LYS A 3 -2.58 -14.04 -7.34
N HIS A 4 -1.33 -14.48 -7.44
CA HIS A 4 -0.92 -15.88 -7.29
C HIS A 4 -0.84 -16.34 -5.83
N GLU A 5 -0.71 -15.42 -4.88
CA GLU A 5 -0.61 -15.74 -3.46
C GLU A 5 -1.99 -15.97 -2.82
N ARG A 6 -3.06 -15.37 -3.37
CA ARG A 6 -4.42 -15.45 -2.81
C ARG A 6 -4.92 -16.89 -2.61
N GLY A 7 -4.61 -17.81 -3.55
CA GLY A 7 -5.12 -19.17 -3.48
C GLY A 7 -4.53 -20.01 -2.34
N TRP A 8 -3.24 -19.86 -2.05
CA TRP A 8 -2.61 -20.58 -0.94
C TRP A 8 -2.92 -19.93 0.40
N VAL A 9 -3.07 -18.60 0.42
CA VAL A 9 -3.47 -17.82 1.60
C VAL A 9 -4.86 -18.25 2.07
N GLU A 10 -5.86 -18.27 1.19
CA GLU A 10 -7.21 -18.75 1.51
C GLU A 10 -7.20 -20.21 2.00
N ALA A 11 -6.41 -21.08 1.35
CA ALA A 11 -6.28 -22.47 1.80
C ALA A 11 -5.67 -22.55 3.21
N THR A 12 -4.72 -21.67 3.53
CA THR A 12 -4.06 -21.57 4.84
C THR A 12 -5.01 -21.05 5.91
N GLU A 13 -5.86 -20.07 5.61
CA GLU A 13 -6.91 -19.58 6.52
C GLU A 13 -7.94 -20.67 6.84
N LYS A 14 -8.43 -21.38 5.81
CA LYS A 14 -9.36 -22.51 6.00
C LYS A 14 -8.75 -23.63 6.82
N LEU A 15 -7.47 -23.92 6.59
CA LEU A 15 -6.70 -24.90 7.36
C LEU A 15 -6.53 -24.42 8.81
N THR A 16 -6.24 -23.15 9.03
CA THR A 16 -6.15 -22.51 10.36
C THR A 16 -7.45 -22.69 11.13
N ALA A 17 -8.61 -22.39 10.52
CA ALA A 17 -9.91 -22.54 11.16
C ALA A 17 -10.17 -24.00 11.58
N ARG A 18 -9.87 -24.98 10.71
CA ARG A 18 -9.97 -26.41 11.04
C ARG A 18 -9.07 -26.79 12.21
N LEU A 19 -7.80 -26.43 12.12
CA LEU A 19 -6.83 -26.74 13.16
C LEU A 19 -7.28 -26.11 14.47
N ALA A 20 -7.60 -24.82 14.52
CA ALA A 20 -8.03 -24.12 15.73
C ALA A 20 -9.22 -24.82 16.44
N ASN A 21 -10.16 -25.39 15.68
CA ASN A 21 -11.28 -26.20 16.20
C ASN A 21 -10.90 -27.62 16.69
N GLY A 22 -9.62 -27.99 16.63
CA GLY A 22 -9.11 -29.30 17.04
C GLY A 22 -9.35 -30.41 16.01
N ALA A 23 -9.64 -30.06 14.75
CA ALA A 23 -9.77 -31.03 13.67
C ALA A 23 -8.41 -31.37 13.05
N GLU A 24 -8.29 -32.60 12.54
CA GLU A 24 -7.14 -33.02 11.74
C GLU A 24 -7.01 -32.18 10.46
N PRO A 25 -5.77 -31.94 9.99
CA PRO A 25 -5.53 -31.19 8.75
C PRO A 25 -6.15 -31.92 7.55
N ASP A 26 -6.72 -31.14 6.64
CA ASP A 26 -7.28 -31.65 5.38
C ASP A 26 -6.15 -31.74 4.34
N ALA A 27 -5.98 -32.90 3.73
CA ALA A 27 -4.89 -33.14 2.78
C ALA A 27 -4.95 -32.20 1.55
N ASP A 28 -6.15 -31.91 1.02
CA ASP A 28 -6.29 -31.01 -0.15
C ASP A 28 -5.92 -29.57 0.24
N LEU A 29 -6.36 -29.12 1.42
CA LEU A 29 -5.97 -27.80 1.93
C LEU A 29 -4.49 -27.72 2.27
N GLY A 30 -3.90 -28.81 2.80
CA GLY A 30 -2.48 -28.90 3.10
C GLY A 30 -1.60 -28.79 1.86
N ASP A 31 -1.99 -29.45 0.76
CA ASP A 31 -1.27 -29.40 -0.52
C ASP A 31 -1.37 -28.02 -1.19
N ARG A 32 -2.50 -27.33 -1.02
CA ARG A 32 -2.75 -26.01 -1.60
C ARG A 32 -2.25 -24.84 -0.76
N GLY A 33 -2.20 -25.02 0.55
CA GLY A 33 -1.88 -24.00 1.54
C GLY A 33 -0.51 -24.21 2.17
N ARG A 34 -0.33 -23.64 3.36
CA ARG A 34 0.89 -23.74 4.16
C ARG A 34 0.55 -24.26 5.55
N LEU A 35 0.66 -25.58 5.73
CA LEU A 35 0.33 -26.25 7.01
C LEU A 35 1.12 -25.67 8.18
N ASP A 36 2.41 -25.42 8.00
CA ASP A 36 3.29 -24.84 9.02
C ASP A 36 2.81 -23.46 9.53
N LEU A 37 2.33 -22.62 8.61
CA LEU A 37 1.81 -21.29 8.94
C LEU A 37 0.41 -21.38 9.57
N ALA A 38 -0.42 -22.30 9.09
CA ALA A 38 -1.75 -22.54 9.65
C ALA A 38 -1.70 -23.08 11.08
N GLU A 39 -0.76 -23.99 11.38
CA GLU A 39 -0.49 -24.49 12.72
C GLU A 39 -0.08 -23.35 13.66
N SER A 40 0.90 -22.54 13.24
CA SER A 40 1.38 -21.40 14.02
C SER A 40 0.27 -20.39 14.35
N LEU A 41 -0.57 -20.05 13.36
CA LEU A 41 -1.70 -19.15 13.57
C LEU A 41 -2.78 -19.79 14.45
N ALA A 42 -3.11 -21.07 14.25
CA ALA A 42 -4.09 -21.77 15.07
C ALA A 42 -3.66 -21.91 16.53
N GLU A 43 -2.39 -22.19 16.79
CA GLU A 43 -1.81 -22.20 18.14
C GLU A 43 -1.92 -20.82 18.79
N ARG A 44 -1.59 -19.76 18.04
CA ARG A 44 -1.70 -18.40 18.55
C ARG A 44 -3.15 -18.03 18.87
N LEU A 45 -4.11 -18.37 18.01
CA LEU A 45 -5.54 -18.14 18.27
C LEU A 45 -6.03 -18.87 19.53
N ARG A 46 -5.63 -20.13 19.74
CA ARG A 46 -5.99 -20.85 20.97
C ARG A 46 -5.38 -20.25 22.23
N SER A 47 -4.15 -19.74 22.13
CA SER A 47 -3.50 -19.02 23.23
C SER A 47 -4.22 -17.71 23.55
N ASP A 48 -4.57 -16.93 22.53
CA ASP A 48 -5.17 -15.61 22.69
C ASP A 48 -6.66 -15.69 23.06
N PHE A 49 -7.33 -16.80 22.70
CA PHE A 49 -8.72 -17.10 23.04
C PHE A 49 -8.87 -18.47 23.73
N PRO A 50 -8.48 -18.60 25.02
CA PRO A 50 -8.52 -19.89 25.74
C PRO A 50 -9.91 -20.51 25.90
N ARG A 51 -10.98 -19.74 25.64
CA ARG A 51 -12.38 -20.16 25.73
C ARG A 51 -13.07 -20.14 24.36
N LEU A 52 -12.32 -20.19 23.26
CA LEU A 52 -12.94 -20.27 21.94
C LEU A 52 -13.84 -21.50 21.84
N THR A 53 -15.00 -21.33 21.21
CA THR A 53 -15.99 -22.38 20.97
C THR A 53 -15.97 -22.84 19.51
N ALA A 54 -15.66 -21.93 18.60
CA ALA A 54 -15.48 -22.23 17.19
C ALA A 54 -14.56 -21.19 16.51
N VAL A 55 -13.94 -21.59 15.40
CA VAL A 55 -13.30 -20.69 14.44
C VAL A 55 -13.83 -21.01 13.05
N ARG A 56 -14.27 -19.99 12.31
CA ARG A 56 -14.75 -20.15 10.92
C ARG A 56 -14.01 -19.21 9.98
N HIS A 57 -13.79 -19.67 8.75
CA HIS A 57 -13.39 -18.78 7.66
C HIS A 57 -14.59 -17.94 7.25
N ALA A 58 -14.42 -16.63 7.13
CA ALA A 58 -15.51 -15.71 6.85
C ALA A 58 -15.97 -15.75 5.37
N GLY A 59 -15.15 -16.32 4.49
CA GLY A 59 -15.40 -16.39 3.05
C GLY A 59 -14.73 -15.26 2.28
N ASN A 60 -14.62 -15.40 0.96
CA ASN A 60 -13.91 -14.45 0.09
C ASN A 60 -14.75 -13.21 -0.31
N SER A 61 -15.75 -12.83 0.47
CA SER A 61 -16.48 -11.58 0.23
C SER A 61 -15.71 -10.43 0.85
N TYR A 62 -15.54 -9.33 0.10
CA TYR A 62 -15.02 -8.09 0.65
C TYR A 62 -15.92 -7.48 1.73
N ASP A 63 -17.14 -8.01 1.88
CA ASP A 63 -18.15 -7.59 2.86
C ASP A 63 -17.86 -8.09 4.29
N SER A 64 -16.85 -8.94 4.50
CA SER A 64 -16.49 -9.40 5.85
C SER A 64 -15.36 -8.58 6.43
N LEU A 65 -15.48 -8.25 7.72
CA LEU A 65 -14.50 -7.42 8.42
C LEU A 65 -13.11 -8.08 8.51
N GLY A 66 -13.00 -9.41 8.44
CA GLY A 66 -11.71 -10.11 8.39
C GLY A 66 -11.81 -11.56 7.93
N ASP A 67 -10.66 -12.18 7.66
CA ASP A 67 -10.57 -13.53 7.08
C ASP A 67 -11.16 -14.66 7.95
N LEU A 68 -11.03 -14.53 9.28
CA LEU A 68 -11.41 -15.52 10.27
C LEU A 68 -12.35 -14.92 11.31
N ILE A 69 -13.27 -15.74 11.83
CA ILE A 69 -14.17 -15.35 12.92
C ILE A 69 -13.98 -16.35 14.05
N VAL A 70 -13.56 -15.84 15.20
CA VAL A 70 -13.38 -16.59 16.44
C VAL A 70 -14.60 -16.38 17.31
N GLU A 71 -15.31 -17.46 17.61
CA GLU A 71 -16.46 -17.45 18.48
C GLU A 71 -16.03 -17.77 19.92
N THR A 72 -16.50 -16.98 20.87
CA THR A 72 -16.33 -17.21 22.31
C THR A 72 -17.67 -17.05 23.02
N PRO A 73 -17.81 -17.47 24.29
CA PRO A 73 -19.02 -17.19 25.07
C PRO A 73 -19.33 -15.70 25.24
N GLY A 74 -18.35 -14.82 25.02
CA GLY A 74 -18.50 -13.37 25.11
C GLY A 74 -18.90 -12.69 23.80
N GLY A 75 -18.96 -13.43 22.69
CA GLY A 75 -19.26 -12.91 21.36
C GLY A 75 -18.26 -13.36 20.31
N GLU A 76 -18.40 -12.76 19.12
CA GLU A 76 -17.52 -12.98 17.97
C GLU A 76 -16.36 -11.99 17.95
N THR A 77 -15.20 -12.45 17.51
CA THR A 77 -14.04 -11.62 17.20
C THR A 77 -13.57 -11.91 15.78
N PHE A 78 -13.55 -10.89 14.94
CA PHE A 78 -13.03 -10.92 13.59
C PHE A 78 -11.50 -10.85 13.64
N VAL A 79 -10.85 -11.68 12.82
CA VAL A 79 -9.41 -11.81 12.74
C VAL A 79 -9.00 -11.69 11.28
N GLU A 80 -8.17 -10.69 10.99
CA GLU A 80 -7.51 -10.54 9.69
C GLU A 80 -6.12 -11.16 9.74
N ALA A 81 -5.81 -12.02 8.78
CA ALA A 81 -4.58 -12.81 8.74
C ALA A 81 -3.67 -12.37 7.58
N LYS A 82 -2.62 -11.61 7.91
CA LYS A 82 -1.64 -11.13 6.93
C LYS A 82 -0.40 -11.99 6.84
N PHE A 83 -0.17 -12.60 5.69
CA PHE A 83 1.05 -13.37 5.44
C PHE A 83 2.16 -12.51 4.82
N VAL A 84 3.16 -12.14 5.63
CA VAL A 84 4.23 -11.18 5.26
C VAL A 84 5.62 -11.82 5.23
N ALA A 85 6.52 -11.33 4.36
CA ALA A 85 7.91 -11.81 4.29
C ALA A 85 8.82 -11.15 5.35
N SER A 86 8.56 -9.87 5.59
CA SER A 86 9.27 -8.95 6.48
C SER A 86 8.34 -7.75 6.72
N GLY A 87 8.59 -6.95 7.77
CA GLY A 87 7.85 -5.72 8.05
C GLY A 87 7.62 -4.88 6.80
N GLY A 88 6.41 -4.34 6.64
CA GLY A 88 5.92 -3.85 5.36
C GLY A 88 4.92 -2.70 5.49
N THR A 89 4.51 -2.18 4.35
CA THR A 89 3.48 -1.15 4.23
C THR A 89 2.14 -1.67 4.76
N ARG A 90 1.41 -0.84 5.52
CA ARG A 90 0.08 -1.15 6.07
C ARG A 90 -0.90 -1.51 4.96
N ALA A 91 -0.86 -0.70 3.90
CA ALA A 91 -1.65 -0.87 2.68
C ALA A 91 -0.82 -0.42 1.46
N ASN A 92 -1.15 -0.97 0.29
CA ASN A 92 -0.66 -0.48 -1.00
C ASN A 92 -1.89 -0.17 -1.86
N LEU A 93 -2.20 1.11 -1.98
CA LEU A 93 -3.40 1.63 -2.61
C LEU A 93 -3.09 2.17 -4.01
N GLY A 94 -4.14 2.44 -4.79
CA GLY A 94 -4.01 3.07 -6.09
C GLY A 94 -3.46 4.50 -5.98
N GLN A 95 -2.96 5.05 -7.09
CA GLN A 95 -2.47 6.44 -7.13
C GLN A 95 -3.57 7.49 -6.85
N ASP A 96 -4.81 7.14 -7.15
CA ASP A 96 -5.97 8.05 -7.07
C ASP A 96 -6.66 8.02 -5.70
N THR A 97 -6.17 7.22 -4.76
CA THR A 97 -6.88 6.94 -3.51
C THR A 97 -7.09 8.18 -2.62
N LEU A 98 -6.26 9.23 -2.73
CA LEU A 98 -6.51 10.48 -1.98
C LEU A 98 -7.81 11.18 -2.40
N THR A 99 -8.27 11.02 -3.64
CA THR A 99 -9.47 11.70 -4.15
C THR A 99 -10.61 10.73 -4.41
N GLN A 100 -10.32 9.45 -4.68
CA GLN A 100 -11.32 8.41 -4.93
C GLN A 100 -12.38 8.31 -3.83
N PHE A 101 -11.99 8.54 -2.58
CA PHE A 101 -12.88 8.48 -1.41
C PHE A 101 -13.29 9.87 -0.89
N GLU A 102 -13.23 10.88 -1.76
CA GLU A 102 -13.63 12.26 -1.47
C GLU A 102 -12.98 12.81 -0.18
N LEU A 103 -11.70 12.49 0.05
CA LEU A 103 -10.95 13.11 1.16
C LEU A 103 -10.75 14.61 0.91
N PHE A 104 -10.61 14.96 -0.37
CA PHE A 104 -10.59 16.31 -0.90
C PHE A 104 -11.81 16.48 -1.82
N GLU A 105 -12.70 17.40 -1.48
CA GLU A 105 -13.96 17.62 -2.18
C GLU A 105 -13.72 18.18 -3.58
N GLY A 106 -14.20 17.47 -4.60
CA GLY A 106 -14.12 17.89 -6.00
C GLY A 106 -12.71 17.97 -6.59
N ALA A 107 -11.69 17.49 -5.88
CA ALA A 107 -10.31 17.51 -6.36
C ALA A 107 -10.10 16.48 -7.48
N THR A 108 -9.42 16.90 -8.55
CA THR A 108 -8.99 16.02 -9.65
C THR A 108 -8.12 14.88 -9.14
N ALA A 109 -8.37 13.66 -9.61
CA ALA A 109 -7.54 12.50 -9.28
C ALA A 109 -6.12 12.62 -9.86
N TRP A 110 -5.15 11.98 -9.21
CA TRP A 110 -3.74 11.99 -9.63
C TRP A 110 -3.57 11.61 -11.10
N SER A 111 -4.22 10.54 -11.54
CA SER A 111 -4.18 10.08 -12.93
C SER A 111 -4.69 11.12 -13.90
N ASP A 112 -5.86 11.69 -13.65
CA ASP A 112 -6.49 12.70 -14.50
C ASP A 112 -5.67 14.00 -14.49
N PHE A 113 -5.16 14.43 -13.34
CA PHE A 113 -4.30 15.60 -13.20
C PHE A 113 -3.06 15.49 -14.09
N ARG A 114 -2.42 14.32 -14.14
CA ARG A 114 -1.26 14.07 -15.01
C ARG A 114 -1.58 14.20 -16.48
N GLU A 115 -2.71 13.66 -16.90
CA GLU A 115 -3.18 13.76 -18.29
C GLU A 115 -3.50 15.24 -18.63
N GLU A 116 -4.13 15.98 -17.71
CA GLU A 116 -4.46 17.39 -17.91
C GLU A 116 -3.24 18.29 -18.09
N ILE A 117 -2.15 18.03 -17.37
CA ILE A 117 -0.90 18.80 -17.48
C ILE A 117 0.06 18.29 -18.55
N GLY A 118 -0.31 17.22 -19.29
CA GLY A 118 0.51 16.68 -20.39
C GLY A 118 1.75 15.89 -19.95
N PHE A 119 1.77 15.40 -18.70
CA PHE A 119 2.92 14.63 -18.19
C PHE A 119 3.26 13.40 -19.06
N PRO A 120 2.29 12.56 -19.51
CA PRO A 120 2.58 11.40 -20.32
C PRO A 120 3.35 11.73 -21.60
N GLU A 121 2.98 12.82 -22.27
CA GLU A 121 3.58 13.34 -23.50
C GLU A 121 5.00 13.86 -23.24
N ASP A 122 5.19 14.69 -22.22
CA ASP A 122 6.49 15.28 -21.88
C ASP A 122 7.51 14.19 -21.51
N ARG A 123 7.10 13.22 -20.69
CA ARG A 123 7.91 12.04 -20.38
C ARG A 123 8.26 11.25 -21.64
N GLU A 124 7.30 11.04 -22.55
CA GLU A 124 7.59 10.30 -23.78
C GLU A 124 8.54 11.08 -24.70
N ALA A 125 8.44 12.41 -24.76
CA ALA A 125 9.37 13.27 -25.46
C ALA A 125 10.80 13.10 -24.93
N LEU A 126 10.99 13.21 -23.61
CA LEU A 126 12.29 12.99 -22.95
C LEU A 126 12.85 11.59 -23.26
N LEU A 127 12.01 10.56 -23.17
CA LEU A 127 12.45 9.20 -23.50
C LEU A 127 12.89 9.05 -24.94
N ARG A 128 12.31 9.79 -25.89
CA ARG A 128 12.66 9.74 -27.32
C ARG A 128 13.92 10.52 -27.68
N GLU A 129 14.47 11.32 -26.77
CA GLU A 129 15.72 12.04 -27.00
C GLU A 129 16.93 11.11 -27.13
N PHE A 130 16.86 9.91 -26.54
CA PHE A 130 17.95 8.94 -26.60
C PHE A 130 18.02 8.26 -27.97
N ASP A 131 19.10 8.51 -28.72
CA ASP A 131 19.27 8.00 -30.08
C ASP A 131 19.64 6.51 -30.15
N ASP A 132 20.32 5.98 -29.13
CA ASP A 132 20.96 4.65 -29.14
C ASP A 132 20.04 3.50 -28.70
N TYR A 133 18.72 3.63 -28.86
CA TYR A 133 17.82 2.50 -28.63
C TYR A 133 18.03 1.39 -29.67
N PRO A 134 17.99 0.11 -29.25
CA PRO A 134 17.80 -1.02 -30.14
C PRO A 134 16.55 -0.84 -31.03
N ASP A 135 16.59 -1.29 -32.29
CA ASP A 135 15.50 -1.11 -33.25
C ASP A 135 14.14 -1.63 -32.71
N ASP A 136 14.16 -2.73 -31.93
CA ASP A 136 12.98 -3.33 -31.31
C ASP A 136 12.39 -2.48 -30.17
N VAL A 137 13.17 -1.60 -29.56
CA VAL A 137 12.72 -0.63 -28.53
C VAL A 137 12.35 0.72 -29.16
N ARG A 138 13.06 1.12 -30.22
CA ARG A 138 12.86 2.40 -30.90
C ARG A 138 11.50 2.45 -31.60
N ASP A 139 11.22 1.48 -32.46
CA ASP A 139 10.06 1.49 -33.37
C ASP A 139 8.76 0.99 -32.70
N TRP A 140 8.79 0.76 -31.39
CA TRP A 140 7.68 0.17 -30.66
C TRP A 140 6.63 1.22 -30.26
N SER A 141 5.38 1.03 -30.68
CA SER A 141 4.26 1.95 -30.41
C SER A 141 3.22 1.44 -29.39
N TYR A 142 3.52 0.36 -28.67
CA TYR A 142 2.59 -0.18 -27.65
C TYR A 142 2.79 0.51 -26.29
N LYS A 143 1.78 0.38 -25.41
CA LYS A 143 1.83 0.86 -24.01
C LYS A 143 3.05 0.37 -23.23
N SER A 144 3.70 -0.73 -23.65
CA SER A 144 4.94 -1.23 -23.06
C SER A 144 6.20 -0.45 -23.44
N ALA A 145 6.19 0.30 -24.54
CA ALA A 145 7.37 0.96 -25.09
C ALA A 145 8.03 1.94 -24.11
N VAL A 146 7.24 2.68 -23.33
CA VAL A 146 7.73 3.55 -22.24
C VAL A 146 8.56 2.74 -21.23
N TYR A 147 8.09 1.55 -20.85
CA TYR A 147 8.77 0.70 -19.87
C TYR A 147 10.05 0.09 -20.42
N ASP A 148 10.08 -0.24 -21.70
CA ASP A 148 11.23 -0.85 -22.35
C ASP A 148 12.32 0.18 -22.62
N ARG A 149 11.96 1.39 -23.07
CA ARG A 149 12.87 2.54 -23.19
C ARG A 149 13.50 2.89 -21.84
N ALA A 150 12.68 3.06 -20.80
CA ALA A 150 13.19 3.33 -19.46
C ALA A 150 14.08 2.21 -18.90
N LYS A 151 13.75 0.94 -19.19
CA LYS A 151 14.59 -0.20 -18.81
C LYS A 151 15.92 -0.17 -19.54
N HIS A 152 15.92 0.19 -20.82
CA HIS A 152 17.13 0.33 -21.61
C HIS A 152 18.06 1.40 -21.03
N LEU A 153 17.55 2.60 -20.72
CA LEU A 153 18.34 3.65 -20.07
C LEU A 153 19.00 3.17 -18.76
N LYS A 154 18.25 2.44 -17.91
CA LYS A 154 18.83 1.83 -16.69
C LYS A 154 19.96 0.85 -16.99
N ASN A 155 19.84 0.07 -18.07
CA ASN A 155 20.86 -0.90 -18.46
C ASN A 155 22.13 -0.20 -18.97
N VAL A 156 21.98 0.91 -19.72
CA VAL A 156 23.11 1.72 -20.19
C VAL A 156 23.93 2.27 -19.01
N LEU A 157 23.27 2.65 -17.92
CA LEU A 157 23.92 3.14 -16.69
C LEU A 157 24.40 2.02 -15.74
N ASP A 158 24.14 0.76 -16.07
CA ASP A 158 24.39 -0.41 -15.21
C ASP A 158 23.80 -0.26 -13.80
N VAL A 159 22.54 0.20 -13.70
CA VAL A 159 21.88 0.39 -12.41
C VAL A 159 21.63 -0.95 -11.73
N SER A 160 22.37 -1.20 -10.65
CA SER A 160 22.28 -2.44 -9.88
C SER A 160 20.93 -2.60 -9.17
N ARG A 161 20.57 -3.85 -8.86
CA ARG A 161 19.34 -4.15 -8.11
C ARG A 161 19.40 -3.50 -6.72
N GLY A 162 18.44 -2.64 -6.42
CA GLY A 162 18.37 -1.91 -5.14
C GLY A 162 19.13 -0.59 -5.12
N GLN A 163 19.88 -0.25 -6.18
CA GLN A 163 20.52 1.06 -6.30
C GLN A 163 19.50 2.13 -6.69
N HIS A 164 19.59 3.29 -6.05
CA HIS A 164 18.77 4.45 -6.41
C HIS A 164 19.18 4.98 -7.79
N THR A 165 18.22 5.06 -8.71
CA THR A 165 18.52 5.34 -10.13
C THR A 165 19.02 6.77 -10.35
N GLY A 166 18.45 7.77 -9.67
CA GLY A 166 18.93 9.15 -9.78
C GLY A 166 20.36 9.32 -9.26
N SER A 167 20.69 8.66 -8.14
CA SER A 167 22.06 8.73 -7.58
C SER A 167 23.08 8.14 -8.55
N ARG A 168 22.73 7.05 -9.25
CA ARG A 168 23.59 6.47 -10.28
C ARG A 168 23.70 7.38 -11.51
N ALA A 169 22.64 8.07 -11.90
CA ALA A 169 22.70 9.05 -12.98
C ALA A 169 23.64 10.22 -12.61
N ASP A 170 23.57 10.74 -11.39
CA ASP A 170 24.46 11.80 -10.90
C ASP A 170 25.94 11.36 -10.88
N GLU A 171 26.21 10.14 -10.42
CA GLU A 171 27.56 9.54 -10.48
C GLU A 171 28.12 9.51 -11.91
N VAL A 172 27.30 9.06 -12.88
CA VAL A 172 27.70 8.97 -14.29
C VAL A 172 27.96 10.36 -14.89
N LEU A 173 27.17 11.37 -14.52
CA LEU A 173 27.39 12.73 -14.98
C LEU A 173 28.68 13.33 -14.41
N ALA A 174 29.04 12.98 -13.17
CA ALA A 174 30.26 13.43 -12.51
C ALA A 174 31.53 12.66 -12.94
N ASP A 175 31.39 11.44 -13.45
CA ASP A 175 32.51 10.61 -13.91
C ASP A 175 33.11 11.17 -15.21
N PRO A 176 34.40 11.55 -15.26
CA PRO A 176 35.05 12.03 -16.49
C PRO A 176 35.18 10.95 -17.58
N ASP A 177 35.18 9.67 -17.21
CA ASP A 177 35.38 8.54 -18.12
C ASP A 177 34.06 7.98 -18.67
N ALA A 178 32.91 8.52 -18.25
CA ALA A 178 31.60 8.13 -18.77
C ALA A 178 31.46 8.41 -20.28
N THR A 179 30.92 7.42 -21.00
CA THR A 179 30.68 7.51 -22.45
C THR A 179 29.54 8.49 -22.77
N GLU A 180 29.48 8.98 -24.01
CA GLU A 180 28.40 9.89 -24.42
C GLU A 180 27.01 9.28 -24.23
N PRO A 181 26.74 8.01 -24.63
CA PRO A 181 25.43 7.40 -24.39
C PRO A 181 25.10 7.26 -22.90
N GLN A 182 26.10 7.04 -22.04
CA GLN A 182 25.90 7.02 -20.60
C GLN A 182 25.52 8.39 -20.05
N ARG A 183 26.19 9.45 -20.49
CA ARG A 183 25.86 10.82 -20.07
C ARG A 183 24.49 11.25 -20.57
N GLU A 184 24.15 10.90 -21.79
CA GLU A 184 22.83 11.17 -22.38
C GLU A 184 21.71 10.45 -21.63
N ALA A 185 21.86 9.14 -21.40
CA ALA A 185 20.91 8.36 -20.61
C ALA A 185 20.74 8.90 -19.19
N ALA A 186 21.83 9.33 -18.55
CA ALA A 186 21.80 9.95 -17.23
C ALA A 186 21.08 11.30 -17.23
N ARG A 187 21.31 12.15 -18.23
CA ARG A 187 20.58 13.42 -18.41
C ARG A 187 19.07 13.21 -18.54
N ILE A 188 18.67 12.27 -19.40
CA ILE A 188 17.25 11.96 -19.64
C ILE A 188 16.60 11.38 -18.38
N ILE A 189 17.28 10.47 -17.67
CA ILE A 189 16.80 9.93 -16.40
C ILE A 189 16.58 11.06 -15.38
N ASN A 190 17.56 11.93 -15.18
CA ASN A 190 17.42 13.04 -14.23
C ASN A 190 16.31 14.01 -14.62
N ALA A 191 16.18 14.34 -15.91
CA ALA A 191 15.09 15.19 -16.40
C ALA A 191 13.71 14.59 -16.12
N ILE A 192 13.53 13.26 -16.27
CA ILE A 192 12.26 12.59 -15.94
C ILE A 192 12.00 12.57 -14.43
N LEU A 193 13.06 12.40 -13.61
CA LEU A 193 12.94 12.44 -12.15
C LEU A 193 12.54 13.85 -11.67
N ASP A 194 13.14 14.89 -12.25
CA ASP A 194 12.80 16.28 -11.96
C ASP A 194 11.37 16.61 -12.40
N LEU A 195 10.96 16.18 -13.61
CA LEU A 195 9.60 16.32 -14.10
C LEU A 195 8.56 15.68 -13.16
N ASP A 196 8.81 14.45 -12.70
CA ASP A 196 7.91 13.75 -11.75
C ASP A 196 7.87 14.45 -10.38
N ARG A 197 8.99 15.02 -9.93
CA ARG A 197 9.04 15.80 -8.69
C ARG A 197 8.24 17.09 -8.81
N GLU A 198 8.43 17.86 -9.88
CA GLU A 198 7.70 19.10 -10.13
C GLU A 198 6.19 18.85 -10.23
N GLU A 199 5.79 17.81 -10.95
CA GLU A 199 4.40 17.35 -11.06
C GLU A 199 3.81 17.00 -9.70
N LYS A 200 4.53 16.20 -8.90
CA LYS A 200 4.07 15.81 -7.56
C LYS A 200 3.84 17.02 -6.66
N LEU A 201 4.74 18.01 -6.71
CA LEU A 201 4.60 19.26 -5.97
C LEU A 201 3.39 20.07 -6.46
N ALA A 202 3.20 20.17 -7.78
CA ALA A 202 2.04 20.84 -8.37
C ALA A 202 0.71 20.16 -7.98
N TYR A 203 0.67 18.83 -7.97
CA TYR A 203 -0.52 18.08 -7.51
C TYR A 203 -0.79 18.32 -6.02
N PHE A 204 0.26 18.40 -5.21
CA PHE A 204 0.14 18.71 -3.79
C PHE A 204 -0.34 20.14 -3.53
N ASP A 205 0.06 21.11 -4.35
CA ASP A 205 -0.51 22.45 -4.32
C ASP A 205 -1.98 22.44 -4.71
N HIS A 206 -2.35 21.71 -5.77
CA HIS A 206 -3.76 21.49 -6.15
C HIS A 206 -4.60 20.90 -5.01
N LEU A 207 -4.08 19.90 -4.30
CA LEU A 207 -4.76 19.33 -3.14
C LEU A 207 -4.84 20.29 -1.93
N ARG A 208 -3.83 21.15 -1.72
CA ARG A 208 -3.85 22.15 -0.64
C ARG A 208 -4.95 23.19 -0.83
N ASP A 209 -5.27 23.50 -2.08
CA ASP A 209 -6.32 24.46 -2.43
C ASP A 209 -7.73 23.85 -2.34
N ALA A 210 -7.85 22.53 -2.29
CA ALA A 210 -9.11 21.83 -2.18
C ALA A 210 -9.63 21.77 -0.73
N GLU A 211 -10.96 21.89 -0.58
CA GLU A 211 -11.62 21.65 0.70
C GLU A 211 -11.51 20.17 1.07
N GLN A 212 -11.24 19.87 2.34
CA GLN A 212 -11.16 18.50 2.83
C GLN A 212 -12.44 18.12 3.55
N ASN A 213 -12.83 16.85 3.44
CA ASN A 213 -13.95 16.29 4.20
C ASN A 213 -13.41 15.54 5.43
N PRO A 214 -13.47 16.12 6.65
CA PRO A 214 -12.85 15.52 7.84
C PRO A 214 -13.44 14.15 8.20
N ARG A 215 -14.74 13.93 7.91
CA ARG A 215 -15.42 12.66 8.16
C ARG A 215 -14.84 11.57 7.25
N ASN A 216 -14.67 11.85 5.96
CA ASN A 216 -14.10 10.89 5.02
C ASN A 216 -12.63 10.60 5.35
N VAL A 217 -11.85 11.61 5.74
CA VAL A 217 -10.46 11.42 6.19
C VAL A 217 -10.41 10.51 7.41
N GLU A 218 -11.30 10.70 8.37
CA GLU A 218 -11.40 9.87 9.57
C GLU A 218 -11.84 8.44 9.26
N THR A 219 -12.89 8.25 8.44
CA THR A 219 -13.34 6.94 7.98
C THR A 219 -12.22 6.20 7.28
N PHE A 220 -11.52 6.86 6.35
CA PHE A 220 -10.35 6.30 5.68
C PHE A 220 -9.29 5.83 6.68
N ALA A 221 -8.96 6.66 7.67
CA ALA A 221 -7.96 6.30 8.67
C ALA A 221 -8.34 5.05 9.48
N HIS A 222 -9.59 4.97 9.94
CA HIS A 222 -10.09 3.83 10.69
C HIS A 222 -10.09 2.56 9.85
N LEU A 223 -10.57 2.62 8.61
CA LEU A 223 -10.60 1.47 7.71
C LEU A 223 -9.17 0.95 7.40
N ILE A 224 -8.22 1.84 7.11
CA ILE A 224 -6.82 1.42 6.90
C ILE A 224 -6.24 0.72 8.14
N VAL A 225 -6.54 1.23 9.33
CA VAL A 225 -6.09 0.65 10.60
C VAL A 225 -6.76 -0.70 10.86
N CYS A 226 -8.04 -0.84 10.52
CA CYS A 226 -8.78 -2.12 10.46
C CYS A 226 -8.37 -3.01 9.29
N GLY A 227 -7.29 -2.69 8.58
CA GLY A 227 -6.77 -3.59 7.57
C GLY A 227 -7.56 -3.66 6.26
N TYR A 228 -8.33 -2.64 5.92
CA TYR A 228 -8.86 -2.53 4.56
C TYR A 228 -7.79 -1.96 3.63
N HIS A 229 -7.21 -2.79 2.75
CA HIS A 229 -6.05 -2.40 1.93
C HIS A 229 -6.28 -2.37 0.42
N THR A 230 -7.49 -2.69 -0.04
CA THR A 230 -7.86 -2.64 -1.46
C THR A 230 -8.92 -1.58 -1.66
N ALA A 231 -8.96 -1.00 -2.86
CA ALA A 231 -10.01 -0.05 -3.23
C ALA A 231 -11.40 -0.68 -3.05
N ASP A 232 -11.60 -1.91 -3.56
CA ASP A 232 -12.87 -2.63 -3.42
C ASP A 232 -13.32 -2.80 -1.95
N ALA A 233 -12.39 -3.12 -1.05
CA ALA A 233 -12.72 -3.37 0.36
C ALA A 233 -12.94 -2.05 1.13
N LEU A 234 -12.21 -0.99 0.75
CA LEU A 234 -12.51 0.35 1.23
C LEU A 234 -13.90 0.79 0.75
N GLU A 235 -14.20 0.68 -0.54
CA GLU A 235 -15.48 1.08 -1.14
C GLU A 235 -16.68 0.34 -0.53
N ALA A 236 -16.54 -0.97 -0.28
CA ALA A 236 -17.59 -1.77 0.35
C ALA A 236 -17.97 -1.29 1.77
N HIS A 237 -17.06 -0.62 2.46
CA HIS A 237 -17.21 -0.20 3.86
C HIS A 237 -17.10 1.32 4.07
N PHE A 238 -16.88 2.10 3.02
CA PHE A 238 -16.67 3.54 3.15
C PHE A 238 -17.96 4.28 3.51
N ASP A 239 -19.08 3.78 2.97
CA ASP A 239 -20.42 4.28 3.24
C ASP A 239 -21.02 3.74 4.55
N ASP A 240 -20.33 2.81 5.22
CA ASP A 240 -20.77 2.29 6.52
C ASP A 240 -20.78 3.42 7.58
N ASP A 241 -21.59 3.24 8.61
CA ASP A 241 -21.62 4.18 9.73
C ASP A 241 -20.26 4.16 10.45
N LEU A 242 -19.52 5.27 10.40
CA LEU A 242 -18.24 5.42 11.11
C LEU A 242 -18.36 5.04 12.59
N ASP A 243 -19.50 5.30 13.23
CA ASP A 243 -19.74 4.90 14.61
C ASP A 243 -19.80 3.38 14.78
N GLU A 244 -20.23 2.63 13.76
CA GLU A 244 -20.18 1.17 13.75
C GLU A 244 -18.75 0.66 13.63
N ILE A 245 -17.96 1.22 12.72
CA ILE A 245 -16.52 0.89 12.58
C ILE A 245 -15.79 1.14 13.90
N LYS A 246 -16.02 2.30 14.53
CA LYS A 246 -15.45 2.64 15.84
C LYS A 246 -15.87 1.66 16.93
N ARG A 247 -17.17 1.34 17.03
CA ARG A 247 -17.67 0.37 18.00
C ARG A 247 -16.97 -0.99 17.86
N LEU A 248 -16.79 -1.48 16.63
CA LEU A 248 -16.12 -2.76 16.36
C LEU A 248 -14.66 -2.77 16.83
N ILE A 249 -13.96 -1.66 16.64
CA ILE A 249 -12.60 -1.46 17.13
C ILE A 249 -12.60 -1.44 18.67
N GLU A 250 -13.41 -0.58 19.29
CA GLU A 250 -13.46 -0.35 20.74
C GLU A 250 -13.89 -1.59 21.54
N THR A 251 -14.77 -2.44 21.00
CA THR A 251 -15.22 -3.66 21.68
C THR A 251 -14.20 -4.80 21.61
N ASN A 252 -13.01 -4.55 21.05
CA ASN A 252 -11.97 -5.56 20.86
C ASN A 252 -12.47 -6.73 19.99
N SER A 253 -13.49 -6.46 19.16
CA SER A 253 -14.14 -7.43 18.29
C SER A 253 -13.39 -7.61 16.96
N TYR A 254 -12.25 -6.94 16.78
CA TYR A 254 -11.41 -7.05 15.60
C TYR A 254 -9.93 -7.10 15.98
N ARG A 255 -9.15 -8.01 15.37
CA ARG A 255 -7.70 -8.13 15.58
C ARG A 255 -6.95 -8.42 14.29
N LEU A 256 -5.75 -7.85 14.15
CA LEU A 256 -4.86 -8.10 13.03
C LEU A 256 -3.74 -9.05 13.44
N TYR A 257 -3.56 -10.13 12.69
CA TYR A 257 -2.51 -11.13 12.90
C TYR A 257 -1.56 -11.11 11.72
N GLU A 258 -0.31 -10.72 11.96
CA GLU A 258 0.75 -10.79 10.95
C GLU A 258 1.54 -12.10 11.12
N VAL A 259 1.46 -12.96 10.11
CA VAL A 259 2.14 -14.25 10.05
C VAL A 259 3.36 -14.12 9.14
N ASN A 260 4.56 -14.26 9.70
CA ASN A 260 5.78 -14.23 8.93
C ASN A 260 5.93 -15.53 8.11
N ARG A 261 5.79 -15.45 6.78
CA ARG A 261 5.76 -16.62 5.88
C ARG A 261 7.07 -17.43 5.82
N ASN A 262 8.16 -16.84 6.31
CA ASN A 262 9.49 -17.47 6.32
C ASN A 262 9.80 -18.17 7.65
N SER A 263 9.22 -17.71 8.76
CA SER A 263 9.53 -18.20 10.11
C SER A 263 8.34 -18.78 10.87
N GLY A 264 7.11 -18.58 10.40
CA GLY A 264 5.88 -18.94 11.12
C GLY A 264 5.57 -18.05 12.32
N THR A 265 6.41 -17.06 12.65
CA THR A 265 6.17 -16.17 13.78
C THR A 265 4.88 -15.37 13.56
N VAL A 266 4.03 -15.33 14.58
CA VAL A 266 2.75 -14.61 14.57
C VAL A 266 2.81 -13.43 15.53
N THR A 267 2.73 -12.22 15.01
CA THR A 267 2.55 -10.99 15.78
C THR A 267 1.10 -10.56 15.71
N VAL A 268 0.61 -9.98 16.82
CA VAL A 268 -0.78 -9.56 16.95
C VAL A 268 -0.79 -8.09 17.25
N GLU A 269 -1.65 -7.39 16.54
CA GLU A 269 -1.86 -5.96 16.68
C GLU A 269 -3.34 -5.73 16.95
N ASN A 270 -3.60 -4.84 17.88
CA ASN A 270 -4.94 -4.45 18.26
C ASN A 270 -5.20 -3.04 17.71
N PRO A 271 -6.03 -2.91 16.65
CA PRO A 271 -6.39 -1.61 16.10
C PRO A 271 -6.94 -0.62 17.13
N SER A 272 -7.60 -1.11 18.18
CA SER A 272 -8.08 -0.25 19.28
C SER A 272 -6.96 0.35 20.09
N GLU A 273 -5.86 -0.37 20.29
CA GLU A 273 -4.67 0.15 20.98
C GLU A 273 -3.92 1.16 20.11
N LEU A 274 -3.87 0.94 18.78
CA LEU A 274 -3.29 1.90 17.86
C LEU A 274 -4.03 3.23 17.85
N LEU A 275 -5.37 3.19 17.86
CA LEU A 275 -6.20 4.38 17.83
C LEU A 275 -6.48 4.94 19.24
N ALA A 276 -6.03 4.26 20.30
CA ALA A 276 -6.25 4.68 21.67
C ALA A 276 -5.59 6.05 21.94
N GLY A 277 -6.38 6.97 22.50
CA GLY A 277 -5.90 8.28 22.92
C GLY A 277 -5.71 9.29 21.78
N PHE A 278 -6.20 9.00 20.57
CA PHE A 278 -6.42 10.05 19.59
C PHE A 278 -7.73 10.79 19.90
N GLU A 279 -7.65 12.11 19.99
CA GLU A 279 -8.83 12.98 19.95
C GLU A 279 -9.16 13.24 18.48
N TRP A 280 -10.23 12.64 17.98
CA TRP A 280 -10.70 12.79 16.59
C TRP A 280 -11.38 14.14 16.36
N ALA A 281 -10.61 15.21 16.54
CA ALA A 281 -11.01 16.58 16.28
C ALA A 281 -10.09 17.16 15.20
N ASP A 282 -10.65 17.97 14.30
CA ASP A 282 -9.86 18.64 13.26
C ASP A 282 -9.02 17.67 12.37
N THR A 283 -9.57 16.47 12.13
CA THR A 283 -8.95 15.41 11.32
C THR A 283 -8.77 15.85 9.87
N ARG A 284 -7.55 15.71 9.35
CA ARG A 284 -7.19 16.18 8.00
C ARG A 284 -5.97 15.44 7.43
N VAL A 285 -5.78 15.56 6.13
CA VAL A 285 -4.54 15.23 5.43
C VAL A 285 -3.63 16.47 5.45
N GLU A 286 -2.45 16.31 6.04
CA GLU A 286 -1.36 17.28 5.98
C GLU A 286 -0.38 16.95 4.86
N ILE A 287 -0.06 17.96 4.06
CA ILE A 287 0.81 17.86 2.89
C ILE A 287 2.05 18.72 3.16
N PRO A 288 3.21 18.13 3.49
CA PRO A 288 4.42 18.89 3.81
C PRO A 288 4.94 19.61 2.57
N GLU A 289 5.56 20.78 2.78
CA GLU A 289 6.09 21.64 1.71
C GLU A 289 7.11 20.90 0.82
N ASP A 290 7.86 19.96 1.39
CA ASP A 290 8.86 19.18 0.66
C ASP A 290 8.28 18.11 -0.30
N GLY A 291 6.98 17.86 -0.21
CA GLY A 291 6.25 16.91 -1.05
C GLY A 291 6.76 15.47 -0.95
N THR A 292 7.36 15.06 0.16
CA THR A 292 7.91 13.72 0.31
C THR A 292 6.82 12.67 0.56
N SER A 293 5.90 12.94 1.50
CA SER A 293 4.77 12.08 1.88
C SER A 293 3.63 12.88 2.50
N VAL A 294 2.39 12.46 2.36
CA VAL A 294 1.24 13.10 3.04
C VAL A 294 0.89 12.34 4.31
N SER A 295 0.34 13.01 5.31
CA SER A 295 0.01 12.40 6.61
C SER A 295 -1.45 12.62 6.96
N VAL A 296 -2.13 11.59 7.48
CA VAL A 296 -3.40 11.81 8.18
C VAL A 296 -3.09 12.20 9.61
N VAL A 297 -3.60 13.34 10.05
CA VAL A 297 -3.41 13.87 11.40
C VAL A 297 -4.75 14.18 12.03
N THR A 298 -4.78 14.15 13.36
CA THR A 298 -5.95 14.53 14.15
C THR A 298 -5.53 15.13 15.49
N GLY A 299 -6.41 15.89 16.12
CA GLY A 299 -6.17 16.62 17.36
C GLY A 299 -6.15 18.15 17.16
N PRO A 300 -6.09 18.91 18.27
CA PRO A 300 -6.08 20.36 18.21
C PRO A 300 -4.83 20.89 17.47
N PRO A 301 -4.86 22.10 16.87
CA PRO A 301 -3.75 22.63 16.08
C PRO A 301 -2.38 22.63 16.77
N ASP A 302 -2.35 22.80 18.10
CA ASP A 302 -1.12 22.85 18.89
C ASP A 302 -0.58 21.47 19.32
N ASP A 303 -1.36 20.39 19.15
CA ASP A 303 -1.00 19.02 19.54
C ASP A 303 -1.57 17.99 18.54
N ARG A 304 -1.32 18.23 17.25
CA ARG A 304 -1.72 17.29 16.21
C ARG A 304 -0.88 16.03 16.27
N ARG A 305 -1.55 14.89 16.31
CA ARG A 305 -0.91 13.58 16.27
C ARG A 305 -1.11 12.96 14.89
N ARG A 306 -0.05 12.35 14.37
CA ARG A 306 -0.08 11.62 13.11
C ARG A 306 -0.68 10.23 13.32
N VAL A 307 -1.69 9.90 12.52
CA VAL A 307 -2.35 8.57 12.53
C VAL A 307 -1.78 7.70 11.42
N LEU A 308 -1.62 8.26 10.22
CA LEU A 308 -1.09 7.56 9.04
C LEU A 308 -0.04 8.41 8.33
N ASN A 309 0.92 7.74 7.70
CA ASN A 309 1.80 8.34 6.70
C ASN A 309 1.57 7.66 5.34
N ILE A 310 1.51 8.42 4.26
CA ILE A 310 1.19 7.95 2.93
C ILE A 310 2.22 8.48 1.94
N ALA A 311 2.91 7.56 1.26
CA ALA A 311 3.96 7.90 0.30
C ALA A 311 3.68 7.28 -1.07
N TYR A 312 3.83 8.07 -2.13
CA TYR A 312 3.83 7.56 -3.50
C TYR A 312 5.09 6.74 -3.77
N ASN A 313 4.94 5.58 -4.40
CA ASN A 313 5.99 4.58 -4.61
C ASN A 313 5.95 4.01 -6.04
N TRP A 314 7.11 4.00 -6.71
CA TRP A 314 7.29 3.57 -8.11
C TRP A 314 7.87 2.15 -8.26
N LYS A 315 7.85 1.35 -7.18
CA LYS A 315 8.31 -0.05 -7.16
C LYS A 315 9.76 -0.16 -7.66
N ASN A 316 10.04 -1.07 -8.60
CA ASN A 316 11.39 -1.33 -9.12
C ASN A 316 11.78 -0.44 -10.32
N LYS A 317 10.87 0.44 -10.75
CA LYS A 317 11.10 1.43 -11.81
C LYS A 317 11.54 2.74 -11.16
N PHE A 318 12.29 3.56 -11.88
CA PHE A 318 12.58 4.90 -11.38
C PHE A 318 11.33 5.79 -11.52
N GLN A 319 11.29 6.87 -10.73
CA GLN A 319 10.13 7.76 -10.65
C GLN A 319 9.80 8.37 -12.02
N GLY A 320 8.53 8.74 -12.25
CA GLY A 320 8.04 9.22 -13.54
C GLY A 320 7.69 8.16 -14.59
N ILE A 321 8.22 6.94 -14.51
CA ILE A 321 7.97 5.91 -15.54
C ILE A 321 6.70 5.11 -15.29
N GLN A 322 6.51 4.65 -14.07
CA GLN A 322 5.36 3.82 -13.70
C GLN A 322 4.27 4.65 -13.02
N THR A 323 3.01 4.25 -13.18
CA THR A 323 1.93 4.62 -12.27
C THR A 323 2.34 4.29 -10.83
N PRO A 324 2.48 5.29 -9.93
CA PRO A 324 2.83 5.01 -8.55
C PRO A 324 1.72 4.23 -7.84
N SER A 325 2.10 3.50 -6.78
CA SER A 325 1.15 3.07 -5.75
C SER A 325 1.30 3.95 -4.52
N MET A 326 0.25 4.10 -3.74
CA MET A 326 0.31 4.76 -2.45
C MET A 326 0.60 3.74 -1.35
N ASN A 327 1.77 3.85 -0.74
CA ASN A 327 2.17 3.05 0.40
C ASN A 327 1.71 3.75 1.67
N VAL A 328 0.89 3.08 2.48
CA VAL A 328 0.43 3.62 3.78
C VAL A 328 1.21 2.97 4.92
N PHE A 329 1.51 3.75 5.95
CA PHE A 329 2.24 3.35 7.14
C PHE A 329 1.53 3.89 8.39
N VAL A 330 1.63 3.16 9.50
CA VAL A 330 1.29 3.69 10.82
C VAL A 330 2.60 4.20 11.44
N PRO A 331 2.65 5.43 11.99
CA PRO A 331 3.84 5.94 12.67
C PRO A 331 4.25 5.03 13.84
N GLU A 332 5.56 4.87 14.07
CA GLU A 332 6.05 4.19 15.28
C GLU A 332 5.63 4.99 16.51
N ALA A 333 5.10 4.29 17.53
CA ALA A 333 4.56 4.86 18.76
C ALA A 333 5.65 5.36 19.72
#